data_AF-A0A956FCN1-F1
#
_entry.id   AF-A0A956FCN1-F1
#
_cell.length_a   1.000
_cell.length_b   1.000
_cell.length_c   1.000
_cell.angle_alpha   90.00
_cell.angle_beta   90.00
_cell.angle_gamma   90.00
#
_symmetry.space_group_name_H-M   'P 1'
#
loop_
_entity.id
_entity.type
_entity.pdbx_description
1 polymer ?
#
loop_
_entity_poly.entity_id
_entity_poly.type
_entity_poly.pdbx_seq_one_letter_code
_entity_poly.pdbx_strand_id
1 'polypeptide(L)'
;MIDGRSPDGDTVGFRLDPERLGDWVWPGARMGRFPKLNRGGVANVRFEAIDALELHFTVQGVWPQVTSHQDLELARGARNEMLALCGFDVSRLQEDEGCTLHDPDEQAKAAVVAYREIDPYGRIVGFVFGPEDAPPLSTTQKPEVFLSPEVLLRSINAELLREGWVFPTYYGGLDHGARDALSSSFARARSNGIGVWGRHEDSVILPRKPTIEEIESLMLMPKIYRRLVTHIARNGAVSNFVASLSDDVVVDTVHTRLCDLGAFVDVDGPLPATAEQRTPDRVPYRLRLTRGPEQLVFMPG
;
A
#
# COMPACT_ATOMS: atom_id res chain seq x y z
N MET A 1 -4.66 14.91 9.91
CA MET A 1 -3.78 15.01 11.07
C MET A 1 -2.47 14.36 10.71
N ILE A 2 -1.42 15.17 10.59
CA ILE A 2 -0.13 14.84 10.01
C ILE A 2 1.04 15.39 10.83
N ASP A 3 0.83 16.39 11.69
CA ASP A 3 1.90 16.93 12.53
C ASP A 3 2.40 15.88 13.54
N GLY A 4 3.72 15.72 13.59
CA GLY A 4 4.40 14.70 14.38
C GLY A 4 4.14 13.27 13.91
N ARG A 5 3.87 13.07 12.61
CA ARG A 5 3.60 11.74 12.03
C ARG A 5 4.36 11.48 10.74
N SER A 6 4.54 10.21 10.44
CA SER A 6 5.16 9.74 9.20
C SER A 6 4.12 9.04 8.33
N PRO A 7 3.20 9.77 7.65
CA PRO A 7 2.25 9.14 6.75
C PRO A 7 2.97 8.54 5.52
N ASP A 8 2.55 7.35 5.10
CA ASP A 8 2.92 6.77 3.80
C ASP A 8 2.00 7.29 2.68
N GLY A 9 2.25 6.90 1.43
CA GLY A 9 1.43 7.29 0.28
C GLY A 9 0.02 6.69 0.22
N ASP A 10 -0.36 5.84 1.18
CA ASP A 10 -1.67 5.19 1.26
C ASP A 10 -2.27 5.24 2.67
N THR A 11 -1.67 5.99 3.60
CA THR A 11 -2.07 6.00 5.01
C THR A 11 -1.98 7.39 5.63
N VAL A 12 -3.07 7.86 6.24
CA VAL A 12 -3.12 9.18 6.89
C VAL A 12 -3.80 9.13 8.26
N GLY A 13 -3.43 10.06 9.15
CA GLY A 13 -4.08 10.24 10.44
C GLY A 13 -5.44 10.92 10.31
N PHE A 14 -6.48 10.25 10.79
CA PHE A 14 -7.87 10.71 10.78
C PHE A 14 -8.38 10.93 12.20
N ARG A 15 -8.72 12.18 12.53
CA ARG A 15 -9.34 12.51 13.81
C ARG A 15 -10.85 12.28 13.68
N LEU A 16 -11.39 11.39 14.50
CA LEU A 16 -12.83 11.20 14.58
C LEU A 16 -13.48 12.46 15.16
N ASP A 17 -14.62 12.86 14.61
CA ASP A 17 -15.44 13.93 15.16
C ASP A 17 -16.00 13.50 16.54
N PRO A 18 -15.59 14.16 17.65
CA PRO A 18 -16.01 13.79 18.99
C PRO A 18 -17.53 13.87 19.19
N GLU A 19 -18.20 14.82 18.54
CA GLU A 19 -19.65 15.02 18.66
C GLU A 19 -20.43 13.91 17.97
N ARG A 20 -19.79 13.21 17.02
CA ARG A 20 -20.39 12.16 16.21
C ARG A 20 -19.89 10.77 16.53
N LEU A 21 -19.09 10.59 17.60
CA LEU A 21 -18.56 9.28 18.00
C LEU A 21 -19.65 8.20 18.14
N GLY A 22 -20.85 8.57 18.59
CA GLY A 22 -22.00 7.66 18.71
C GLY A 22 -22.66 7.24 17.38
N ASP A 23 -22.37 7.95 16.29
CA ASP A 23 -22.93 7.67 14.95
C ASP A 23 -22.12 6.60 14.20
N TRP A 24 -20.88 6.33 14.65
CA TRP A 24 -19.99 5.40 13.96
C TRP A 24 -20.45 3.95 14.17
N VAL A 25 -20.58 3.23 13.05
CA VAL A 25 -20.84 1.78 13.04
C VAL A 25 -19.54 1.09 12.70
N TRP A 26 -18.97 0.30 13.60
CA TRP A 26 -17.76 -0.46 13.28
C TRP A 26 -18.15 -1.86 12.79
N PRO A 27 -18.01 -2.21 11.49
CA PRO A 27 -18.38 -3.52 10.98
C PRO A 27 -17.63 -4.66 11.70
N GLY A 28 -16.42 -4.37 12.18
CA GLY A 28 -15.59 -5.26 12.99
C GLY A 28 -16.00 -5.39 14.47
N ALA A 29 -16.93 -4.58 14.99
CA ALA A 29 -17.30 -4.59 16.41
C ALA A 29 -17.80 -5.96 16.89
N ARG A 30 -18.51 -6.70 16.03
CA ARG A 30 -18.97 -8.07 16.35
C ARG A 30 -17.80 -9.06 16.54
N MET A 31 -16.66 -8.77 15.94
CA MET A 31 -15.41 -9.53 16.08
C MET A 31 -14.44 -8.88 17.08
N GLY A 32 -14.91 -7.90 17.87
CA GLY A 32 -14.07 -7.17 18.82
C GLY A 32 -13.02 -6.25 18.19
N ARG A 33 -13.15 -5.93 16.89
CA ARG A 33 -12.21 -5.04 16.19
C ARG A 33 -12.72 -3.60 16.19
N PHE A 34 -11.90 -2.71 16.75
CA PHE A 34 -12.15 -1.27 16.85
C PHE A 34 -10.93 -0.50 16.36
N PRO A 35 -11.11 0.73 15.84
CA PRO A 35 -9.99 1.60 15.50
C PRO A 35 -9.08 1.79 16.71
N LYS A 36 -7.78 1.61 16.51
CA LYS A 36 -6.77 1.92 17.51
C LYS A 36 -6.49 3.42 17.47
N LEU A 37 -7.02 4.14 18.47
CA LEU A 37 -6.76 5.56 18.64
C LEU A 37 -5.43 5.77 19.36
N ASN A 38 -4.67 6.78 18.92
CA ASN A 38 -3.52 7.26 19.68
C ASN A 38 -3.97 8.19 20.83
N ARG A 39 -3.02 8.67 21.64
CA ARG A 39 -3.31 9.58 22.77
C ARG A 39 -4.06 10.86 22.37
N GLY A 40 -3.95 11.28 21.11
CA GLY A 40 -4.65 12.45 20.56
C GLY A 40 -6.02 12.13 19.94
N GLY A 41 -6.54 10.92 20.13
CA GLY A 41 -7.86 10.53 19.58
C GLY A 41 -7.87 10.33 18.07
N VAL A 42 -6.70 10.11 17.46
CA VAL A 42 -6.58 9.96 16.00
C VAL A 42 -6.36 8.49 15.65
N ALA A 43 -7.14 7.99 14.70
CA ALA A 43 -6.95 6.69 14.07
C ALA A 43 -6.09 6.84 12.81
N ASN A 44 -5.46 5.76 12.36
CA ASN A 44 -4.89 5.72 11.01
C ASN A 44 -5.93 5.15 10.05
N VAL A 45 -6.10 5.81 8.90
CA VAL A 45 -6.90 5.32 7.78
C VAL A 45 -5.93 4.81 6.73
N ARG A 46 -6.04 3.52 6.40
CA ARG A 46 -5.41 2.91 5.24
C ARG A 46 -6.37 3.01 4.05
N PHE A 47 -5.85 3.45 2.93
CA PHE A 47 -6.61 3.63 1.71
C PHE A 47 -6.87 2.24 1.10
N GLU A 48 -8.14 1.88 0.95
CA GLU A 48 -8.57 0.62 0.33
C GLU A 48 -8.09 0.55 -1.13
N ALA A 49 -7.81 -0.66 -1.61
CA ALA A 49 -7.48 -0.98 -3.00
C ALA A 49 -6.12 -0.47 -3.54
N ILE A 50 -5.32 0.22 -2.74
CA ILE A 50 -4.01 0.75 -3.14
C ILE A 50 -2.91 0.39 -2.14
N ASP A 51 -1.66 0.42 -2.59
CA ASP A 51 -0.46 0.22 -1.78
C ASP A 51 0.64 1.11 -2.38
N ALA A 52 1.15 2.05 -1.60
CA ALA A 52 2.21 2.96 -2.02
C ALA A 52 3.60 2.38 -1.73
N LEU A 53 4.62 2.89 -2.43
CA LEU A 53 6.01 2.55 -2.13
C LEU A 53 6.35 2.90 -0.67
N GLU A 54 7.14 2.05 -0.02
CA GLU A 54 7.49 2.19 1.39
C GLU A 54 8.38 3.41 1.65
N LEU A 55 7.97 4.33 2.52
CA LEU A 55 8.90 5.32 3.08
C LEU A 55 9.72 4.74 4.23
N HIS A 56 9.13 3.81 4.98
CA HIS A 56 9.71 3.29 6.20
C HIS A 56 9.11 1.92 6.55
N PHE A 57 9.85 0.85 6.25
CA PHE A 57 9.47 -0.52 6.57
C PHE A 57 10.47 -1.15 7.54
N THR A 58 9.99 -1.55 8.71
CA THR A 58 10.80 -2.21 9.74
C THR A 58 10.48 -3.70 9.82
N VAL A 59 11.48 -4.54 9.58
CA VAL A 59 11.34 -6.00 9.66
C VAL A 59 11.15 -6.43 11.12
N GLN A 60 10.05 -7.13 11.39
CA GLN A 60 9.74 -7.63 12.72
C GLN A 60 10.46 -8.96 13.02
N GLY A 61 10.95 -9.10 14.26
CA GLY A 61 11.51 -10.35 14.77
C GLY A 61 12.90 -10.72 14.25
N VAL A 62 13.72 -9.73 13.85
CA VAL A 62 15.10 -9.92 13.41
C VAL A 62 16.04 -9.07 14.27
N TRP A 63 17.23 -9.58 14.58
CA TRP A 63 18.28 -8.85 15.27
C TRP A 63 19.62 -8.95 14.51
N PRO A 64 20.34 -7.83 14.25
CA PRO A 64 19.94 -6.45 14.53
C PRO A 64 18.67 -6.04 13.76
N GLN A 65 18.00 -4.97 14.22
CA GLN A 65 16.79 -4.46 13.57
C GLN A 65 17.13 -3.99 12.15
N VAL A 66 16.34 -4.43 11.18
CA VAL A 66 16.47 -4.04 9.77
C VAL A 66 15.32 -3.11 9.41
N THR A 67 15.66 -1.93 8.91
CA THR A 67 14.73 -0.94 8.33
C THR A 67 15.07 -0.75 6.87
N SER A 68 14.07 -0.45 6.05
CA SER A 68 14.24 -0.27 4.62
C SER A 68 13.15 0.59 3.99
N HIS A 69 13.37 1.10 2.77
CA HIS A 69 12.43 1.95 2.02
C HIS A 69 12.45 1.65 0.51
N GLN A 70 11.43 2.04 -0.25
CA GLN A 70 11.42 1.91 -1.71
C GLN A 70 11.49 3.27 -2.37
N ASP A 71 12.46 3.48 -3.28
CA ASP A 71 12.61 4.69 -4.11
C ASP A 71 12.03 5.94 -3.43
N LEU A 72 12.81 6.52 -2.50
CA LEU A 72 12.33 7.60 -1.63
C LEU A 72 11.76 8.80 -2.40
N GLU A 73 12.23 9.05 -3.62
CA GLU A 73 11.69 10.12 -4.46
C GLU A 73 10.22 9.83 -4.81
N LEU A 74 9.93 8.64 -5.33
CA LEU A 74 8.58 8.23 -5.70
C LEU A 74 7.68 7.97 -4.49
N ALA A 75 8.21 7.39 -3.41
CA ALA A 75 7.47 7.17 -2.17
C ALA A 75 7.05 8.51 -1.53
N ARG A 76 7.95 9.50 -1.49
CA ARG A 76 7.62 10.85 -1.02
C ARG A 76 6.65 11.54 -1.97
N GLY A 77 6.80 11.34 -3.28
CA GLY A 77 5.87 11.85 -4.29
C GLY A 77 4.43 11.36 -4.04
N ALA A 78 4.25 10.06 -3.84
CA ALA A 78 2.95 9.47 -3.54
C ALA A 78 2.34 10.01 -2.24
N ARG A 79 3.14 10.11 -1.16
CA ARG A 79 2.72 10.75 0.10
C ARG A 79 2.29 12.19 -0.12
N ASN A 80 3.10 12.98 -0.82
CA ASN A 80 2.82 14.39 -1.02
C ASN A 80 1.57 14.59 -1.88
N GLU A 81 1.36 13.79 -2.93
CA GLU A 81 0.13 13.86 -3.71
C GLU A 81 -1.09 13.47 -2.86
N MET A 82 -1.01 12.38 -2.10
CA MET A 82 -2.08 11.97 -1.19
C MET A 82 -2.44 13.11 -0.21
N LEU A 83 -1.43 13.77 0.37
CA LEU A 83 -1.61 14.90 1.29
C LEU A 83 -2.21 16.13 0.60
N ALA A 84 -1.76 16.46 -0.61
CA ALA A 84 -2.32 17.56 -1.39
C ALA A 84 -3.81 17.32 -1.70
N LEU A 85 -4.17 16.10 -2.12
CA LEU A 85 -5.55 15.68 -2.35
C LEU A 85 -6.40 15.66 -1.07
N CYS A 86 -5.78 15.44 0.09
CA CYS A 86 -6.42 15.60 1.39
C CYS A 86 -6.57 17.07 1.82
N GLY A 87 -6.07 18.03 1.02
CA GLY A 87 -6.18 19.47 1.26
C GLY A 87 -5.05 20.06 2.12
N PHE A 88 -3.94 19.35 2.30
CA PHE A 88 -2.75 19.87 2.97
C PHE A 88 -1.89 20.67 1.99
N ASP A 89 -1.29 21.75 2.48
CA ASP A 89 -0.30 22.51 1.71
C ASP A 89 1.08 21.88 1.90
N VAL A 90 1.40 20.94 1.02
CA VAL A 90 2.66 20.18 1.06
C VAL A 90 3.92 21.05 0.96
N SER A 91 3.82 22.26 0.40
CA SER A 91 4.97 23.16 0.25
C SER A 91 5.46 23.74 1.58
N ARG A 92 4.65 23.64 2.63
CA ARG A 92 4.92 24.20 3.96
C ARG A 92 5.36 23.15 4.98
N LEU A 93 5.24 21.88 4.63
CA LEU A 93 5.56 20.77 5.53
C LEU A 93 7.07 20.65 5.69
N GLN A 94 7.51 20.42 6.93
CA GLN A 94 8.89 20.09 7.23
C GLN A 94 8.99 18.59 7.48
N GLU A 95 10.03 17.94 6.96
CA GLU A 95 10.26 16.50 7.13
C GLU A 95 11.57 16.28 7.88
N ASP A 96 11.55 15.44 8.91
CA ASP A 96 12.77 14.98 9.59
C ASP A 96 13.41 13.76 8.90
N GLU A 97 14.57 13.32 9.38
CA GLU A 97 15.27 12.15 8.82
C GLU A 97 14.46 10.84 8.93
N GLY A 98 13.50 10.76 9.86
CA GLY A 98 12.59 9.64 10.06
C GLY A 98 11.30 9.72 9.24
N CYS A 99 11.24 10.62 8.24
CA CYS A 99 10.06 10.91 7.45
C CYS A 99 8.87 11.44 8.26
N THR A 100 9.12 11.95 9.48
CA THR A 100 8.10 12.61 10.30
C THR A 100 7.84 14.00 9.74
N LEU A 101 6.58 14.29 9.48
CA LEU A 101 6.12 15.60 9.03
C LEU A 101 5.78 16.48 10.22
N HIS A 102 6.16 17.75 10.10
CA HIS A 102 5.82 18.81 11.01
C HIS A 102 5.06 19.90 10.26
N ASP A 103 3.88 20.25 10.76
CA ASP A 103 3.04 21.32 10.24
C ASP A 103 2.69 22.28 11.39
N PRO A 104 3.41 23.41 11.51
CA PRO A 104 3.27 24.32 12.63
C PRO A 104 1.88 24.98 12.71
N ASP A 105 1.14 25.00 11.60
CA ASP A 105 -0.19 25.59 11.50
C ASP A 105 -1.26 24.52 11.27
N GLU A 106 -1.01 23.26 11.66
CA GLU A 106 -1.88 22.16 11.27
C GLU A 106 -3.35 22.42 11.64
N GLN A 107 -4.19 22.47 10.61
CA GLN A 107 -5.63 22.44 10.73
C GLN A 107 -6.15 21.13 10.15
N ALA A 108 -7.08 20.50 10.88
CA ALA A 108 -7.76 19.31 10.40
C ALA A 108 -8.47 19.62 9.07
N LYS A 109 -8.23 18.79 8.06
CA LYS A 109 -8.92 18.87 6.78
C LYS A 109 -10.16 18.00 6.82
N ALA A 110 -11.28 18.55 6.37
CA ALA A 110 -12.52 17.80 6.27
C ALA A 110 -12.37 16.73 5.18
N ALA A 111 -12.71 15.49 5.50
CA ALA A 111 -12.73 14.39 4.57
C ALA A 111 -13.86 13.43 4.94
N VAL A 112 -14.39 12.72 3.95
CA VAL A 112 -15.33 11.63 4.18
C VAL A 112 -14.59 10.32 3.95
N VAL A 113 -14.68 9.42 4.93
CA VAL A 113 -14.10 8.08 4.84
C VAL A 113 -15.24 7.07 4.71
N ALA A 114 -15.36 6.46 3.54
CA ALA A 114 -16.24 5.34 3.31
C ALA A 114 -15.49 4.05 3.64
N TYR A 115 -15.66 3.56 4.87
CA TYR A 115 -14.91 2.41 5.39
C TYR A 115 -15.74 1.13 5.42
N ARG A 116 -15.05 0.00 5.30
CA ARG A 116 -15.67 -1.34 5.32
C ARG A 116 -15.20 -2.18 6.48
N GLU A 117 -13.96 -2.00 6.93
CA GLU A 117 -13.36 -2.86 7.94
C GLU A 117 -12.31 -2.16 8.80
N ILE A 118 -11.96 -2.85 9.89
CA ILE A 118 -10.81 -2.54 10.73
C ILE A 118 -9.81 -3.67 10.56
N ASP A 119 -8.60 -3.34 10.13
CA ASP A 119 -7.56 -4.33 9.89
C ASP A 119 -7.00 -4.90 11.22
N PRO A 120 -6.18 -5.98 11.18
CA PRO A 120 -5.60 -6.56 12.39
C PRO A 120 -4.73 -5.61 13.23
N TYR A 121 -4.25 -4.49 12.65
CA TYR A 121 -3.45 -3.48 13.32
C TYR A 121 -4.30 -2.35 13.92
N GLY A 122 -5.62 -2.41 13.76
CA GLY A 122 -6.56 -1.40 14.25
C GLY A 122 -6.66 -0.17 13.35
N ARG A 123 -6.23 -0.26 12.09
CA ARG A 123 -6.41 0.81 11.10
C ARG A 123 -7.79 0.71 10.48
N ILE A 124 -8.40 1.87 10.20
CA ILE A 124 -9.63 1.96 9.41
C ILE A 124 -9.25 1.71 7.95
N VAL A 125 -9.92 0.80 7.25
CA VAL A 125 -9.69 0.56 5.82
C VAL A 125 -10.87 1.12 5.04
N GLY A 126 -10.60 2.04 4.12
CA GLY A 126 -11.66 2.69 3.36
C GLY A 126 -11.21 3.56 2.19
N PHE A 127 -12.21 4.04 1.45
CA PHE A 127 -12.05 5.06 0.42
C PHE A 127 -12.15 6.44 1.04
N VAL A 128 -11.24 7.33 0.67
CA VAL A 128 -11.20 8.71 1.20
C VAL A 128 -11.61 9.68 0.11
N PHE A 129 -12.46 10.63 0.50
CA PHE A 129 -12.97 11.68 -0.38
C PHE A 129 -12.68 13.05 0.22
N GLY A 130 -12.26 13.98 -0.63
CA GLY A 130 -12.30 15.40 -0.32
C GLY A 130 -13.74 15.86 -0.06
N PRO A 131 -13.95 17.01 0.59
CA PRO A 131 -15.27 17.47 0.97
C PRO A 131 -16.16 17.79 -0.23
N GLU A 132 -15.58 18.19 -1.37
CA GLU A 132 -16.30 18.52 -2.61
C GLU A 132 -16.70 17.26 -3.41
N ASP A 133 -15.92 16.19 -3.30
CA ASP A 133 -16.14 14.92 -4.00
C ASP A 133 -16.89 13.87 -3.19
N ALA A 134 -17.17 14.20 -1.92
CA ALA A 134 -17.84 13.32 -0.99
C ALA A 134 -19.19 12.84 -1.54
N PRO A 135 -19.45 11.52 -1.53
CA PRO A 135 -20.76 11.01 -1.90
C PRO A 135 -21.84 11.45 -0.91
N PRO A 136 -23.10 11.55 -1.37
CA PRO A 136 -24.21 11.83 -0.47
C PRO A 136 -24.33 10.72 0.58
N LEU A 137 -24.45 11.12 1.84
CA LEU A 137 -24.68 10.23 2.96
C LEU A 137 -26.17 9.99 3.15
N SER A 138 -26.57 8.79 3.56
CA SER A 138 -27.95 8.56 4.00
C SER A 138 -28.28 9.41 5.24
N THR A 139 -29.53 9.85 5.36
CA THR A 139 -29.99 10.73 6.45
C THR A 139 -30.35 9.98 7.73
N THR A 140 -29.80 8.78 7.93
CA THR A 140 -30.06 7.95 9.11
C THR A 140 -29.08 8.33 10.24
N GLN A 141 -29.35 7.87 11.46
CA GLN A 141 -28.44 8.03 12.60
C GLN A 141 -27.08 7.31 12.39
N LYS A 142 -27.01 6.42 11.40
CA LYS A 142 -25.84 5.63 11.04
C LYS A 142 -25.64 5.78 9.53
N PRO A 143 -25.06 6.91 9.08
CA PRO A 143 -25.01 7.25 7.68
C PRO A 143 -24.27 6.17 6.90
N GLU A 144 -24.91 5.71 5.83
CA GLU A 144 -24.37 4.75 4.89
C GLU A 144 -24.12 5.43 3.55
N VAL A 145 -23.19 4.87 2.79
CA VAL A 145 -22.84 5.32 1.46
C VAL A 145 -22.86 4.13 0.50
N PHE A 146 -23.50 4.30 -0.65
CA PHE A 146 -23.41 3.35 -1.75
C PHE A 146 -22.24 3.74 -2.65
N LEU A 147 -21.21 2.91 -2.68
CA LEU A 147 -20.03 3.11 -3.53
C LEU A 147 -20.25 2.44 -4.88
N SER A 148 -20.95 3.12 -5.79
CA SER A 148 -20.96 2.72 -7.19
C SER A 148 -19.57 2.92 -7.82
N PRO A 149 -19.25 2.25 -8.95
CA PRO A 149 -18.01 2.49 -9.67
C PRO A 149 -17.76 3.97 -9.96
N GLU A 150 -18.79 4.72 -10.38
CA GLU A 150 -18.69 6.15 -10.69
C GLU A 150 -18.37 6.99 -9.44
N VAL A 151 -19.00 6.66 -8.31
CA VAL A 151 -18.71 7.35 -7.03
C VAL A 151 -17.28 7.06 -6.60
N LEU A 152 -16.86 5.79 -6.67
CA LEU A 152 -15.56 5.33 -6.22
C LEU A 152 -14.42 5.96 -7.03
N LEU A 153 -14.61 6.18 -8.33
CA LEU A 153 -13.64 6.86 -9.19
C LEU A 153 -13.39 8.33 -8.83
N ARG A 154 -14.20 8.95 -7.95
CA ARG A 154 -13.95 10.28 -7.38
C ARG A 154 -13.15 10.27 -6.08
N SER A 155 -12.80 9.08 -5.58
CA SER A 155 -11.99 8.96 -4.37
C SER A 155 -10.55 9.37 -4.63
N ILE A 156 -9.87 9.84 -3.58
CA ILE A 156 -8.42 10.08 -3.61
C ILE A 156 -7.68 8.79 -3.98
N ASN A 157 -8.18 7.63 -3.56
CA ASN A 157 -7.61 6.33 -3.91
C ASN A 157 -7.56 6.11 -5.44
N ALA A 158 -8.66 6.41 -6.12
CA ALA A 158 -8.75 6.27 -7.58
C ALA A 158 -7.87 7.30 -8.29
N GLU A 159 -7.75 8.50 -7.75
CA GLU A 159 -6.88 9.55 -8.27
C GLU A 159 -5.40 9.14 -8.21
N LEU A 160 -4.94 8.64 -7.06
CA LEU A 160 -3.57 8.14 -6.90
C LEU A 160 -3.23 7.00 -7.89
N LEU A 161 -4.19 6.11 -8.17
CA LEU A 161 -4.02 5.07 -9.20
C LEU A 161 -3.94 5.67 -10.61
N ARG A 162 -4.82 6.63 -10.92
CA ARG A 162 -4.88 7.31 -12.23
C ARG A 162 -3.58 8.05 -12.52
N GLU A 163 -2.95 8.60 -11.49
CA GLU A 163 -1.69 9.33 -11.56
C GLU A 163 -0.45 8.44 -11.41
N GLY A 164 -0.64 7.14 -11.25
CA GLY A 164 0.46 6.18 -11.20
C GLY A 164 1.34 6.32 -9.96
N TRP A 165 0.84 6.89 -8.86
CA TRP A 165 1.60 7.01 -7.61
C TRP A 165 1.64 5.71 -6.79
N VAL A 166 0.70 4.80 -7.04
CA VAL A 166 0.49 3.61 -6.21
C VAL A 166 0.23 2.36 -7.05
N PHE A 167 0.44 1.19 -6.45
CA PHE A 167 0.07 -0.11 -7.02
C PHE A 167 -1.38 -0.46 -6.63
N PRO A 168 -2.16 -1.10 -7.52
CA PRO A 168 -3.44 -1.65 -7.13
C PRO A 168 -3.17 -2.87 -6.23
N THR A 169 -3.80 -2.88 -5.06
CA THR A 169 -3.68 -3.96 -4.08
C THR A 169 -5.07 -4.23 -3.50
N TYR A 170 -5.76 -5.19 -4.10
CA TYR A 170 -7.13 -5.49 -3.74
C TYR A 170 -7.18 -6.49 -2.58
N TYR A 171 -8.03 -6.22 -1.59
CA TYR A 171 -8.34 -7.15 -0.53
C TYR A 171 -9.72 -7.80 -0.74
N GLY A 172 -9.92 -8.97 -0.15
CA GLY A 172 -11.20 -9.67 -0.16
C GLY A 172 -12.34 -8.78 0.33
N GLY A 173 -13.48 -8.83 -0.36
CA GLY A 173 -14.69 -8.08 0.01
C GLY A 173 -14.96 -6.82 -0.82
N LEU A 174 -14.02 -6.37 -1.66
CA LEU A 174 -14.30 -5.37 -2.69
C LEU A 174 -15.15 -5.98 -3.82
N ASP A 175 -16.16 -5.27 -4.31
CA ASP A 175 -17.01 -5.75 -5.40
C ASP A 175 -16.24 -5.86 -6.73
N HIS A 176 -16.68 -6.76 -7.62
CA HIS A 176 -16.07 -6.95 -8.94
C HIS A 176 -16.12 -5.67 -9.80
N GLY A 177 -17.26 -4.99 -9.86
CA GLY A 177 -17.41 -3.77 -10.64
C GLY A 177 -16.52 -2.64 -10.14
N ALA A 178 -16.36 -2.54 -8.81
CA ALA A 178 -15.42 -1.61 -8.19
C ALA A 178 -13.96 -1.90 -8.57
N ARG A 179 -13.56 -3.19 -8.52
CA ARG A 179 -12.22 -3.61 -8.96
C ARG A 179 -11.98 -3.30 -10.43
N ASP A 180 -12.92 -3.62 -11.32
CA ASP A 180 -12.77 -3.39 -12.76
C ASP A 180 -12.58 -1.90 -13.07
N ALA A 181 -13.35 -1.03 -12.42
CA ALA A 181 -13.24 0.40 -12.59
C ALA A 181 -11.86 0.93 -12.16
N LEU A 182 -11.36 0.50 -11.00
CA LEU A 182 -10.03 0.85 -10.51
C LEU A 182 -8.92 0.29 -11.39
N SER A 183 -9.02 -0.98 -11.79
CA SER A 183 -8.07 -1.66 -12.67
C SER A 183 -7.99 -0.98 -14.04
N SER A 184 -9.10 -0.45 -14.55
CA SER A 184 -9.11 0.32 -15.80
C SER A 184 -8.33 1.63 -15.70
N SER A 185 -8.47 2.36 -14.58
CA SER A 185 -7.68 3.58 -14.30
C SER A 185 -6.19 3.25 -14.18
N PHE A 186 -5.86 2.17 -13.48
CA PHE A 186 -4.51 1.65 -13.34
C PHE A 186 -3.89 1.27 -14.70
N ALA A 187 -4.61 0.52 -15.55
CA ALA A 187 -4.08 0.03 -16.81
C ALA A 187 -3.66 1.18 -17.74
N ARG A 188 -4.36 2.31 -17.65
CA ARG A 188 -3.99 3.55 -18.33
C ARG A 188 -2.69 4.15 -17.77
N ALA A 189 -2.53 4.24 -16.46
CA ALA A 189 -1.29 4.75 -15.86
C ALA A 189 -0.09 3.87 -16.24
N ARG A 190 -0.26 2.54 -16.18
CA ARG A 190 0.78 1.56 -16.56
C ARG A 190 1.17 1.65 -18.04
N SER A 191 0.19 1.63 -18.94
CA SER A 191 0.46 1.68 -20.39
C SER A 191 1.14 2.96 -20.86
N ASN A 192 0.95 4.07 -20.13
CA ASN A 192 1.58 5.35 -20.43
C ASN A 192 2.86 5.61 -19.62
N GLY A 193 3.30 4.67 -18.78
CA GLY A 193 4.52 4.81 -17.96
C GLY A 193 4.45 5.98 -16.96
N ILE A 194 3.28 6.24 -16.38
CA ILE A 194 3.07 7.36 -15.45
C ILE A 194 3.52 6.97 -14.04
N GLY A 195 4.20 7.87 -13.33
CA GLY A 195 4.61 7.68 -11.93
C GLY A 195 5.51 6.45 -11.75
N VAL A 196 5.15 5.56 -10.83
CA VAL A 196 5.90 4.30 -10.57
C VAL A 196 6.05 3.45 -11.83
N TRP A 197 5.10 3.54 -12.77
CA TRP A 197 5.11 2.75 -14.00
C TRP A 197 6.17 3.18 -15.01
N GLY A 198 6.72 4.39 -14.90
CA GLY A 198 7.83 4.84 -15.72
C GLY A 198 9.15 4.16 -15.38
N ARG A 199 9.27 3.60 -14.15
CA ARG A 199 10.45 2.88 -13.65
C ARG A 199 10.16 1.40 -13.36
N HIS A 200 8.91 0.95 -13.47
CA HIS A 200 8.52 -0.42 -13.18
C HIS A 200 9.05 -1.38 -14.26
N GLU A 201 9.73 -2.43 -13.83
CA GLU A 201 10.12 -3.56 -14.67
C GLU A 201 9.28 -4.79 -14.32
N ASP A 202 8.82 -5.53 -15.33
CA ASP A 202 8.07 -6.78 -15.12
C ASP A 202 8.91 -7.87 -14.45
N SER A 203 10.24 -7.73 -14.48
CA SER A 203 11.17 -8.59 -13.76
C SER A 203 12.39 -7.81 -13.31
N VAL A 204 12.91 -8.11 -12.13
CA VAL A 204 14.13 -7.50 -11.58
C VAL A 204 15.24 -8.55 -11.50
N ILE A 205 16.50 -8.12 -11.66
CA ILE A 205 17.67 -8.99 -11.48
C ILE A 205 18.38 -8.59 -10.20
N LEU A 206 18.61 -9.57 -9.32
CA LEU A 206 19.30 -9.39 -8.05
C LEU A 206 20.40 -10.43 -7.87
N PRO A 207 21.49 -10.10 -7.16
CA PRO A 207 22.44 -11.12 -6.71
C PRO A 207 21.75 -12.13 -5.77
N ARG A 208 22.33 -13.32 -5.61
CA ARG A 208 21.84 -14.34 -4.67
C ARG A 208 21.65 -13.79 -3.25
N LYS A 209 22.61 -13.00 -2.78
CA LYS A 209 22.59 -12.32 -1.48
C LYS A 209 22.63 -10.80 -1.72
N PRO A 210 21.46 -10.18 -2.01
CA PRO A 210 21.39 -8.73 -2.14
C PRO A 210 21.52 -8.08 -0.77
N THR A 211 22.16 -6.92 -0.75
CA THR A 211 22.09 -5.99 0.36
C THR A 211 20.70 -5.35 0.42
N ILE A 212 20.36 -4.75 1.56
CA ILE A 212 19.09 -4.01 1.69
C ILE A 212 19.05 -2.85 0.70
N GLU A 213 20.12 -2.05 0.60
CA GLU A 213 20.25 -0.92 -0.34
C GLU A 213 19.98 -1.32 -1.81
N GLU A 214 20.43 -2.50 -2.24
CA GLU A 214 20.13 -3.00 -3.58
C GLU A 214 18.64 -3.27 -3.80
N ILE A 215 17.93 -3.71 -2.74
CA ILE A 215 16.49 -3.97 -2.79
C ILE A 215 15.68 -2.66 -2.77
N GLU A 216 16.17 -1.63 -2.10
CA GLU A 216 15.49 -0.32 -1.94
C GLU A 216 15.25 0.41 -3.27
N SER A 217 16.05 0.11 -4.28
CA SER A 217 15.92 0.66 -5.63
C SER A 217 14.84 -0.03 -6.48
N LEU A 218 14.26 -1.14 -5.99
CA LEU A 218 13.37 -1.97 -6.79
C LEU A 218 11.95 -1.43 -6.84
N MET A 219 11.45 -1.31 -8.07
CA MET A 219 10.08 -0.92 -8.36
C MET A 219 9.14 -2.12 -8.35
N LEU A 220 9.03 -2.78 -7.19
CA LEU A 220 8.14 -3.92 -6.95
C LEU A 220 6.88 -3.48 -6.21
N MET A 221 5.78 -4.21 -6.40
CA MET A 221 4.58 -4.06 -5.59
C MET A 221 4.94 -4.11 -4.09
N PRO A 222 4.50 -3.15 -3.25
CA PRO A 222 5.03 -3.00 -1.89
C PRO A 222 4.81 -4.24 -1.01
N LYS A 223 3.70 -4.97 -1.18
CA LYS A 223 3.53 -6.27 -0.52
C LYS A 223 4.62 -7.30 -0.89
N ILE A 224 5.04 -7.40 -2.14
CA ILE A 224 6.18 -8.28 -2.53
C ILE A 224 7.47 -7.76 -1.93
N TYR A 225 7.69 -6.45 -1.99
CA TYR A 225 8.85 -5.80 -1.41
C TYR A 225 9.01 -6.12 0.08
N ARG A 226 7.96 -5.88 0.89
CA ARG A 226 7.95 -6.18 2.32
C ARG A 226 8.29 -7.65 2.61
N ARG A 227 7.78 -8.59 1.78
CA ARG A 227 8.10 -10.01 1.89
C ARG A 227 9.55 -10.30 1.52
N LEU A 228 10.06 -9.70 0.44
CA LEU A 228 11.44 -9.89 -0.01
C LEU A 228 12.43 -9.36 1.03
N VAL A 229 12.25 -8.13 1.52
CA VAL A 229 13.09 -7.54 2.58
C VAL A 229 13.06 -8.41 3.84
N THR A 230 11.87 -8.86 4.26
CA THR A 230 11.73 -9.76 5.42
C THR A 230 12.48 -11.07 5.21
N HIS A 231 12.37 -11.66 4.01
CA HIS A 231 13.04 -12.91 3.67
C HIS A 231 14.56 -12.76 3.65
N ILE A 232 15.08 -11.70 3.04
CA ILE A 232 16.51 -11.40 3.00
C ILE A 232 17.06 -11.12 4.40
N ALA A 233 16.36 -10.33 5.21
CA ALA A 233 16.77 -10.05 6.58
C ALA A 233 16.85 -11.32 7.46
N ARG A 234 15.98 -12.30 7.22
CA ARG A 234 15.94 -13.56 7.99
C ARG A 234 16.89 -14.64 7.47
N ASN A 235 17.03 -14.74 6.14
CA ASN A 235 17.65 -15.88 5.48
C ASN A 235 18.93 -15.52 4.72
N GLY A 236 19.20 -14.23 4.50
CA GLY A 236 20.40 -13.71 3.85
C GLY A 236 20.51 -13.95 2.34
N ALA A 237 19.55 -14.63 1.71
CA ALA A 237 19.60 -14.99 0.29
C ALA A 237 18.20 -15.10 -0.33
N VAL A 238 18.09 -14.84 -1.64
CA VAL A 238 16.84 -14.95 -2.42
C VAL A 238 16.34 -16.40 -2.53
N SER A 239 17.22 -17.39 -2.35
CA SER A 239 16.84 -18.80 -2.35
C SER A 239 15.70 -19.08 -1.35
N ASN A 240 14.74 -19.92 -1.77
CA ASN A 240 13.52 -20.25 -1.01
C ASN A 240 12.55 -19.09 -0.78
N PHE A 241 12.73 -17.94 -1.44
CA PHE A 241 11.80 -16.81 -1.31
C PHE A 241 10.37 -17.21 -1.68
N VAL A 242 10.15 -17.91 -2.79
CA VAL A 242 8.81 -18.37 -3.21
C VAL A 242 8.11 -19.21 -2.13
N ALA A 243 8.84 -20.10 -1.47
CA ALA A 243 8.30 -20.93 -0.40
C ALA A 243 7.89 -20.12 0.83
N SER A 244 8.53 -18.97 1.08
CA SER A 244 8.17 -18.07 2.20
C SER A 244 6.84 -17.34 2.02
N LEU A 245 6.24 -17.42 0.82
CA LEU A 245 5.00 -16.73 0.46
C LEU A 245 3.75 -17.62 0.65
N SER A 246 3.88 -18.80 1.25
CA SER A 246 2.78 -19.75 1.45
C SER A 246 1.67 -19.23 2.35
N ASP A 247 1.97 -18.31 3.26
CA ASP A 247 0.99 -17.78 4.22
C ASP A 247 0.13 -16.66 3.62
N ASP A 248 0.49 -16.13 2.44
CA ASP A 248 -0.30 -15.12 1.74
C ASP A 248 -1.29 -15.79 0.78
N VAL A 249 -2.55 -15.87 1.21
CA VAL A 249 -3.63 -16.42 0.38
C VAL A 249 -4.13 -15.35 -0.61
N VAL A 250 -4.24 -15.74 -1.89
CA VAL A 250 -4.61 -14.86 -3.00
C VAL A 250 -5.66 -15.52 -3.89
N VAL A 251 -6.64 -14.74 -4.33
CA VAL A 251 -7.54 -15.11 -5.42
C VAL A 251 -6.97 -14.60 -6.75
N ASP A 252 -6.75 -15.52 -7.67
CA ASP A 252 -6.45 -15.26 -9.08
C ASP A 252 -7.74 -14.87 -9.78
N THR A 253 -7.88 -13.61 -10.18
CA THR A 253 -9.11 -13.15 -10.83
C THR A 253 -9.25 -13.67 -12.26
N VAL A 254 -8.16 -14.07 -12.91
CA VAL A 254 -8.16 -14.59 -14.28
C VAL A 254 -8.72 -16.01 -14.33
N HIS A 255 -8.35 -16.84 -13.36
CA HIS A 255 -8.78 -18.25 -13.29
C HIS A 255 -9.78 -18.54 -12.18
N THR A 256 -10.18 -17.52 -11.40
CA THR A 256 -11.14 -17.61 -10.31
C THR A 256 -10.81 -18.74 -9.33
N ARG A 257 -9.56 -18.77 -8.86
CA ARG A 257 -9.05 -19.80 -7.95
C ARG A 257 -8.30 -19.19 -6.78
N LEU A 258 -8.36 -19.89 -5.65
CA LEU A 258 -7.58 -19.58 -4.46
C LEU A 258 -6.22 -20.26 -4.54
N CYS A 259 -5.13 -19.52 -4.33
CA CYS A 259 -3.75 -20.00 -4.37
C CYS A 259 -2.91 -19.22 -3.35
N ASP A 260 -1.74 -19.74 -3.03
CA ASP A 260 -0.75 -18.97 -2.29
C ASP A 260 -0.05 -17.97 -3.22
N LEU A 261 0.40 -16.84 -2.69
CA LEU A 261 1.09 -15.80 -3.46
C LEU A 261 2.34 -16.34 -4.18
N GLY A 262 2.98 -17.36 -3.61
CA GLY A 262 4.11 -18.05 -4.25
C GLY A 262 3.78 -18.63 -5.62
N ALA A 263 2.51 -18.95 -5.92
CA ALA A 263 2.09 -19.41 -7.25
C ALA A 263 2.22 -18.33 -8.34
N PHE A 264 2.37 -17.06 -7.95
CA PHE A 264 2.47 -15.91 -8.86
C PHE A 264 3.83 -15.22 -8.83
N VAL A 265 4.81 -15.78 -8.11
CA VAL A 265 6.17 -15.25 -8.02
C VAL A 265 7.14 -16.28 -8.58
N ASP A 266 7.84 -15.91 -9.65
CA ASP A 266 8.94 -16.72 -10.18
C ASP A 266 10.27 -16.16 -9.66
N VAL A 267 11.17 -17.08 -9.29
CA VAL A 267 12.57 -16.79 -9.00
C VAL A 267 13.42 -17.72 -9.87
N ASP A 268 13.92 -17.20 -10.98
CA ASP A 268 14.75 -17.93 -11.93
C ASP A 268 16.23 -17.71 -11.63
N GLY A 269 17.00 -18.78 -11.51
CA GLY A 269 18.45 -18.69 -11.40
C GLY A 269 19.10 -19.94 -10.81
N PRO A 270 20.44 -19.98 -10.77
CA PRO A 270 21.36 -18.91 -11.17
C PRO A 270 21.35 -18.62 -12.68
N LEU A 271 21.35 -17.35 -13.06
CA LEU A 271 21.52 -16.91 -14.45
C LEU A 271 23.02 -16.88 -14.85
N PRO A 272 23.36 -16.87 -16.15
CA PRO A 272 24.74 -16.72 -16.60
C PRO A 272 25.41 -15.48 -15.98
N ALA A 273 26.55 -15.68 -15.34
CA ALA A 273 27.26 -14.66 -14.58
C ALA A 273 28.44 -14.07 -15.37
N THR A 274 28.65 -12.75 -15.28
CA THR A 274 29.89 -12.09 -15.72
C THR A 274 31.08 -12.46 -14.82
N ALA A 275 32.31 -12.09 -15.21
CA ALA A 275 33.51 -12.37 -14.41
C ALA A 275 33.43 -11.81 -12.97
N GLU A 276 32.80 -10.65 -12.78
CA GLU A 276 32.60 -9.98 -11.49
C GLU A 276 31.52 -10.65 -10.63
N GLN A 277 30.60 -11.40 -11.25
CA GLN A 277 29.51 -12.13 -10.59
C GLN A 277 29.88 -13.59 -10.24
N ARG A 278 31.16 -13.96 -10.33
CA ARG A 278 31.64 -15.34 -10.10
C ARG A 278 31.69 -15.77 -8.64
N THR A 279 31.47 -14.87 -7.68
CA THR A 279 31.34 -15.29 -6.28
C THR A 279 29.97 -15.93 -6.05
N PRO A 280 29.85 -17.02 -5.27
CA PRO A 280 28.57 -17.70 -5.04
C PRO A 280 27.43 -16.81 -4.53
N ASP A 281 27.77 -15.71 -3.87
CA ASP A 281 26.83 -14.76 -3.26
C ASP A 281 26.31 -13.71 -4.24
N ARG A 282 27.03 -13.47 -5.35
CA ARG A 282 26.69 -12.44 -6.35
C ARG A 282 26.12 -13.00 -7.65
N VAL A 283 25.93 -14.32 -7.72
CA VAL A 283 25.32 -14.97 -8.88
C VAL A 283 23.90 -14.42 -9.08
N PRO A 284 23.54 -13.95 -10.30
CA PRO A 284 22.27 -13.29 -10.54
C PRO A 284 21.07 -14.24 -10.53
N TYR A 285 19.96 -13.76 -9.99
CA TYR A 285 18.62 -14.34 -10.00
C TYR A 285 17.64 -13.32 -10.58
N ARG A 286 16.67 -13.78 -11.37
CA ARG A 286 15.55 -12.96 -11.83
C ARG A 286 14.34 -13.23 -10.95
N LEU A 287 13.73 -12.17 -10.45
CA LEU A 287 12.47 -12.22 -9.72
C LEU A 287 11.39 -11.52 -10.55
N ARG A 288 10.20 -12.12 -10.66
CA ARG A 288 9.07 -11.50 -11.37
C ARG A 288 7.72 -11.93 -10.81
N LEU A 289 6.71 -11.11 -11.04
CA LEU A 289 5.31 -11.50 -10.91
C LEU A 289 4.82 -12.12 -12.23
N THR A 290 4.11 -13.24 -12.16
CA THR A 290 3.51 -13.91 -13.33
C THR A 290 2.07 -13.46 -13.61
N ARG A 291 1.56 -12.56 -12.76
CA ARG A 291 0.27 -11.89 -12.88
C ARG A 291 0.44 -10.41 -12.62
N GLY A 292 -0.37 -9.59 -13.30
CA GLY A 292 -0.47 -8.17 -12.97
C GLY A 292 -0.99 -8.00 -11.54
N PRO A 293 -0.54 -6.97 -10.79
CA PRO A 293 -1.06 -6.66 -9.45
C PRO A 293 -2.59 -6.56 -9.41
N GLU A 294 -3.19 -6.02 -10.47
CA GLU A 294 -4.63 -5.86 -10.66
C GLU A 294 -5.41 -7.18 -10.80
N GLN A 295 -4.68 -8.29 -11.04
CA GLN A 295 -5.23 -9.63 -11.20
C GLN A 295 -5.21 -10.45 -9.91
N LEU A 296 -4.71 -9.86 -8.82
CA LEU A 296 -4.53 -10.53 -7.53
C LEU A 296 -5.42 -9.88 -6.47
N VAL A 297 -6.20 -10.70 -5.76
CA VAL A 297 -6.99 -10.25 -4.60
C VAL A 297 -6.49 -10.96 -3.36
N PHE A 298 -5.94 -10.21 -2.42
CA PHE A 298 -5.39 -10.71 -1.17
C PHE A 298 -6.49 -11.02 -0.18
N MET A 299 -6.50 -12.24 0.32
CA MET A 299 -7.43 -12.62 1.38
C MET A 299 -6.89 -12.16 2.73
N PRO A 300 -7.76 -11.77 3.67
CA PRO A 300 -7.33 -11.50 5.04
C PRO A 300 -6.65 -12.75 5.62
N GLY A 301 -5.45 -12.56 6.18
CA GLY A 301 -4.76 -13.56 6.99
C GLY A 301 -5.25 -13.57 8.44
#